data_AF-A0A953U3E9-F1
#
_entry.id   AF-A0A953U3E9-F1
#
_cell.length_a   1.000
_cell.length_b   1.000
_cell.length_c   1.000
_cell.angle_alpha   90.00
_cell.angle_beta   90.00
_cell.angle_gamma   90.00
#
_symmetry.space_group_name_H-M   'P 1'
#
loop_
_entity.id
_entity.type
_entity.pdbx_description
1 polymer ?
#
loop_
_entity_poly.entity_id
_entity_poly.type
_entity_poly.pdbx_seq_one_letter_code
_entity_poly.pdbx_strand_id
1 'polypeptide(L)'
;MNTATRFLLRALLMTTMLFAVSAVAQDMHNTGQFQGPKANKGHVTHSTRDGKSVLTLSDDFVVPDTPDPHWQLVDSDGNVYLVDKLKKKALIGDKYQKEIVVPSYVKNVSKVVIWCAWAEANLGEASFSSPVK
;
A
#
# COMPACT_ATOMS: atom_id res chain seq x y z
N MET A 1 4.06 59.47 31.72
CA MET A 1 3.51 58.31 30.97
C MET A 1 3.61 58.68 29.50
N ASN A 2 4.72 58.30 28.87
CA ASN A 2 5.18 58.90 27.61
C ASN A 2 4.92 57.95 26.44
N THR A 3 4.62 58.53 25.29
CA THR A 3 4.15 57.86 24.06
C THR A 3 5.08 56.74 23.55
N ALA A 4 6.34 56.70 24.00
CA ALA A 4 7.30 55.63 23.73
C ALA A 4 6.94 54.28 24.38
N THR A 5 6.19 54.28 25.49
CA THR A 5 5.80 53.03 26.18
C THR A 5 4.61 52.33 25.49
N ARG A 6 3.89 53.02 24.59
CA ARG A 6 2.77 52.43 23.82
C ARG A 6 3.24 51.65 22.58
N PHE A 7 4.47 51.87 22.13
CA PHE A 7 5.04 51.15 20.99
C PHE A 7 5.69 49.81 21.36
N LEU A 8 6.03 49.61 22.64
CA LEU A 8 6.62 48.35 23.12
C LEU A 8 5.56 47.29 23.50
N LEU A 9 4.28 47.65 23.53
CA LEU A 9 3.17 46.74 23.88
C LEU A 9 2.46 46.10 22.67
N ARG A 10 3.03 46.21 21.46
CA ARG A 10 2.49 45.59 20.24
C ARG A 10 3.41 44.51 19.64
N ALA A 11 4.52 44.17 20.29
CA ALA A 11 5.56 43.33 19.72
C ALA A 11 5.62 41.88 20.27
N LEU A 12 4.61 41.41 21.01
CA LEU A 12 4.70 40.10 21.66
C LEU A 12 3.36 39.36 21.69
N LEU A 13 2.90 38.89 20.54
CA LEU A 13 1.86 37.85 20.42
C LEU A 13 1.86 37.28 18.98
N MET A 14 3.01 36.77 18.56
CA MET A 14 3.06 35.76 17.48
C MET A 14 3.84 34.57 18.02
N THR A 15 3.23 33.86 18.98
CA THR A 15 3.68 32.54 19.37
C THR A 15 3.35 31.61 18.21
N THR A 16 4.32 31.44 17.32
CA THR A 16 4.33 30.41 16.29
C THR A 16 4.18 29.05 16.97
N MET A 17 2.98 28.49 16.93
CA MET A 17 2.74 27.11 17.31
C MET A 17 3.33 26.24 16.20
N LEU A 18 4.64 26.02 16.26
CA LEU A 18 5.33 24.99 15.50
C LEU A 18 4.83 23.65 16.02
N PHE A 19 3.71 23.17 15.47
CA PHE A 19 3.41 21.75 15.52
C PHE A 19 4.52 21.06 14.71
N ALA A 20 5.53 20.56 15.42
CA ALA A 20 6.44 19.58 14.86
C ALA A 20 5.61 18.34 14.54
N VAL A 21 5.13 18.25 13.29
CA VAL A 21 4.65 16.98 12.75
C VAL A 21 5.88 16.08 12.66
N SER A 22 6.07 15.25 13.67
CA SER A 22 7.00 14.13 13.56
C SER A 22 6.49 13.26 12.43
N ALA A 23 7.12 13.37 11.26
CA ALA A 23 6.96 12.39 10.20
C ALA A 23 7.54 11.09 10.76
N VAL A 24 6.67 10.25 11.32
CA VAL A 24 7.00 8.85 11.56
C VAL A 24 7.43 8.30 10.20
N ALA A 25 8.69 7.91 10.07
CA ALA A 25 9.13 7.09 8.96
C ALA A 25 8.26 5.84 9.00
N GLN A 26 7.28 5.76 8.09
CA GLN A 26 6.48 4.56 7.93
C GLN A 26 7.45 3.49 7.43
N ASP A 27 7.58 2.40 8.18
CA ASP A 27 8.40 1.28 7.74
C ASP A 27 7.78 0.74 6.44
N MET A 28 8.46 1.01 5.33
CA MET A 28 8.01 0.66 4.00
C MET A 28 8.92 -0.44 3.48
N HIS A 29 8.31 -1.56 3.13
CA HIS A 29 9.02 -2.69 2.56
C HIS A 29 8.52 -2.90 1.14
N ASN A 30 9.42 -3.17 0.22
CA ASN A 30 9.07 -3.48 -1.15
C ASN A 30 9.37 -4.95 -1.43
N THR A 31 8.54 -5.56 -2.26
CA THR A 31 8.91 -6.81 -2.92
C THR A 31 9.98 -6.55 -3.98
N GLY A 32 10.56 -7.62 -4.51
CA GLY A 32 11.17 -7.56 -5.84
C GLY A 32 10.14 -7.26 -6.93
N GLN A 33 10.60 -7.18 -8.18
CA GLN A 33 9.70 -7.04 -9.33
C GLN A 33 8.89 -8.32 -9.55
N PHE A 34 7.62 -8.19 -9.95
CA PHE A 34 6.80 -9.32 -10.38
C PHE A 34 7.48 -10.16 -11.45
N GLN A 35 7.40 -11.48 -11.29
CA GLN A 35 7.87 -12.49 -12.24
C GLN A 35 6.70 -13.39 -12.64
N GLY A 36 6.39 -13.48 -13.93
CA GLY A 36 5.28 -14.29 -14.40
C GLY A 36 4.96 -14.15 -15.89
N PRO A 37 4.05 -14.97 -16.42
CA PRO A 37 3.68 -14.94 -17.83
C PRO A 37 2.84 -13.72 -18.24
N LYS A 38 2.14 -13.07 -17.29
CA LYS A 38 1.19 -11.98 -17.57
C LYS A 38 1.36 -10.76 -16.66
N ALA A 39 1.79 -10.96 -15.41
CA ALA A 39 2.22 -9.92 -14.49
C ALA A 39 3.74 -10.05 -14.29
N ASN A 40 4.51 -9.14 -14.87
CA ASN A 40 5.98 -9.23 -14.89
C ASN A 40 6.70 -7.88 -14.75
N LYS A 41 5.97 -6.85 -14.29
CA LYS A 41 6.45 -5.49 -14.07
C LYS A 41 5.86 -4.94 -12.78
N GLY A 42 6.50 -3.91 -12.24
CA GLY A 42 6.14 -3.33 -10.95
C GLY A 42 6.45 -4.24 -9.76
N HIS A 43 6.13 -3.73 -8.59
CA HIS A 43 6.34 -4.38 -7.28
C HIS A 43 5.18 -4.06 -6.35
N VAL A 44 5.19 -4.64 -5.16
CA VAL A 44 4.28 -4.31 -4.07
C VAL A 44 5.04 -3.58 -2.99
N THR A 45 4.47 -2.48 -2.51
CA THR A 45 4.89 -1.78 -1.30
C THR A 45 3.97 -2.16 -0.16
N HIS A 46 4.56 -2.58 0.95
CA HIS A 46 3.90 -2.70 2.24
C HIS A 46 4.05 -1.41 3.04
N SER A 47 2.97 -0.96 3.67
CA SER A 47 2.96 0.16 4.63
C SER A 47 1.94 -0.09 5.74
N THR A 48 2.09 0.59 6.87
CA THR A 48 1.14 0.51 7.99
C THR A 48 0.29 1.78 8.08
N ARG A 49 -1.00 1.69 7.73
CA ARG A 49 -1.94 2.82 7.78
C ARG A 49 -3.03 2.54 8.81
N ASP A 50 -3.19 3.44 9.78
CA ASP A 50 -4.14 3.29 10.90
C ASP A 50 -4.00 1.95 11.66
N GLY A 51 -2.76 1.50 11.86
CA GLY A 51 -2.46 0.23 12.52
C GLY A 51 -2.79 -1.02 11.69
N LYS A 52 -3.08 -0.86 10.39
CA LYS A 52 -3.34 -1.96 9.46
C LYS A 52 -2.26 -2.05 8.41
N SER A 53 -1.89 -3.27 8.06
CA SER A 53 -1.04 -3.58 6.92
C SER A 53 -1.77 -3.27 5.61
N VAL A 54 -1.12 -2.51 4.75
CA VAL A 54 -1.62 -2.10 3.43
C VAL A 54 -0.59 -2.50 2.38
N LEU A 55 -1.05 -3.17 1.32
CA LEU A 55 -0.26 -3.53 0.16
C LEU A 55 -0.70 -2.70 -1.04
N THR A 56 0.26 -2.05 -1.69
CA THR A 56 0.01 -1.15 -2.83
C THR A 56 0.87 -1.58 -4.02
N LEU A 57 0.26 -1.79 -5.19
CA LEU A 57 0.99 -2.00 -6.45
C LEU A 57 1.61 -0.69 -6.91
N SER A 58 2.86 -0.77 -7.38
CA SER A 58 3.54 0.36 -7.99
C SER A 58 2.84 0.88 -9.25
N ASP A 59 3.12 2.13 -9.63
CA ASP A 59 2.48 2.78 -10.77
C ASP A 59 2.80 2.10 -12.10
N ASP A 60 4.01 1.55 -12.24
CA ASP A 60 4.50 0.82 -13.41
C ASP A 60 3.98 -0.63 -13.50
N PHE A 61 3.19 -1.10 -12.52
CA PHE A 61 2.52 -2.39 -12.60
C PHE A 61 1.54 -2.42 -13.78
N VAL A 62 1.70 -3.41 -14.65
CA VAL A 62 0.82 -3.65 -15.80
C VAL A 62 -0.24 -4.67 -15.40
N VAL A 63 -1.51 -4.26 -15.42
CA VAL A 63 -2.60 -5.16 -15.06
C VAL A 63 -2.80 -6.21 -16.16
N PRO A 64 -2.79 -7.51 -15.81
CA PRO A 64 -3.07 -8.57 -16.78
C PRO A 64 -4.48 -8.46 -17.37
N ASP A 65 -4.58 -8.49 -18.70
CA ASP A 65 -5.86 -8.64 -19.39
C ASP A 65 -6.36 -10.09 -19.28
N THR A 66 -7.07 -10.35 -18.19
CA THR A 66 -7.61 -11.66 -17.81
C THR A 66 -9.01 -11.51 -17.23
N PRO A 67 -9.88 -12.53 -17.31
CA PRO A 67 -11.29 -12.38 -16.98
C PRO A 67 -11.55 -12.22 -15.46
N ASP A 68 -10.74 -12.84 -14.61
CA ASP A 68 -10.94 -12.76 -13.15
C ASP A 68 -9.61 -12.73 -12.38
N PRO A 69 -8.84 -11.62 -12.43
CA PRO A 69 -7.61 -11.46 -11.66
C PRO A 69 -7.88 -11.06 -10.21
N HIS A 70 -7.14 -11.66 -9.29
CA HIS A 70 -7.22 -11.46 -7.84
C HIS A 70 -5.86 -11.25 -7.21
N TRP A 71 -5.87 -10.56 -6.08
CA TRP A 71 -4.82 -10.59 -5.09
C TRP A 71 -4.83 -11.94 -4.38
N GLN A 72 -3.69 -12.58 -4.36
CA GLN A 72 -3.44 -13.77 -3.55
C GLN A 72 -2.18 -13.53 -2.70
N LEU A 73 -2.28 -13.82 -1.41
CA LEU A 73 -1.19 -13.63 -0.45
C LEU A 73 -0.67 -14.98 -0.02
N VAL A 74 0.65 -15.08 0.16
CA VAL A 74 1.33 -16.26 0.68
C VAL A 74 2.08 -15.88 1.95
N ASP A 75 1.78 -16.54 3.06
CA ASP A 75 2.47 -16.32 4.32
C ASP A 75 3.81 -17.08 4.40
N SER A 76 4.52 -16.89 5.51
CA SER A 76 5.82 -17.52 5.77
C SER A 76 5.79 -19.05 5.87
N ASP A 77 4.63 -19.64 6.08
CA ASP A 77 4.46 -21.09 6.19
C ASP A 77 4.00 -21.70 4.86
N GLY A 78 3.78 -20.86 3.83
CA GLY A 78 3.27 -21.26 2.53
C GLY A 78 1.75 -21.35 2.45
N ASN A 79 1.01 -20.88 3.46
CA ASN A 79 -0.44 -20.81 3.36
C ASN A 79 -0.84 -19.75 2.33
N VAL A 80 -1.84 -20.09 1.51
CA VAL A 80 -2.28 -19.27 0.38
C VAL A 80 -3.68 -18.73 0.65
N TYR A 81 -3.83 -17.41 0.48
CA TYR A 81 -5.08 -16.70 0.75
C TYR A 81 -5.52 -15.95 -0.50
N LEU A 82 -6.68 -16.31 -1.05
CA LEU A 82 -7.33 -15.51 -2.11
C LEU A 82 -8.11 -14.37 -1.43
N VAL A 83 -7.75 -13.11 -1.71
CA VAL A 83 -8.20 -11.98 -0.89
C VAL A 83 -9.23 -11.10 -1.59
N ASP A 84 -8.85 -10.43 -2.68
CA ASP A 84 -9.73 -9.46 -3.34
C ASP A 84 -9.52 -9.45 -4.85
N LYS A 85 -10.56 -9.08 -5.58
CA LYS A 85 -10.49 -8.90 -7.04
C LYS A 85 -9.60 -7.70 -7.36
N LEU A 86 -8.60 -7.92 -8.21
CA LEU A 86 -7.80 -6.85 -8.78
C LEU A 86 -8.64 -6.00 -9.73
N LYS A 87 -9.60 -6.60 -10.44
CA LYS A 87 -10.50 -5.94 -11.39
C LYS A 87 -11.93 -5.95 -10.86
N LYS A 88 -12.50 -4.76 -10.59
CA LYS A 88 -13.89 -4.59 -10.14
C LYS A 88 -14.68 -3.76 -11.14
N LYS A 89 -15.98 -4.07 -11.25
CA LYS A 89 -16.91 -3.23 -12.01
C LYS A 89 -17.05 -1.87 -11.34
N ALA A 90 -16.96 -0.80 -12.13
CA ALA A 90 -17.29 0.55 -11.72
C ALA A 90 -18.57 1.03 -12.43
N LEU A 91 -19.05 2.22 -12.07
CA LEU A 91 -20.21 2.83 -12.73
C LEU A 91 -19.98 3.01 -14.23
N ILE A 92 -18.74 3.32 -14.63
CA ILE A 92 -18.30 3.41 -16.02
C ILE A 92 -17.00 2.59 -16.14
N GLY A 93 -17.04 1.53 -16.95
CA GLY A 93 -15.88 0.67 -17.21
C GLY A 93 -15.42 -0.16 -16.00
N ASP A 94 -14.15 -0.51 -16.02
CA ASP A 94 -13.50 -1.29 -14.98
C ASP A 94 -12.62 -0.40 -14.09
N LYS A 95 -12.59 -0.69 -12.79
CA LYS A 95 -11.66 -0.09 -11.83
C LYS A 95 -10.74 -1.16 -11.27
N TYR A 96 -9.45 -0.86 -11.29
CA TYR A 96 -8.43 -1.74 -10.71
C TYR A 96 -8.14 -1.38 -9.26
N GLN A 97 -8.23 -2.36 -8.36
CA GLN A 97 -7.87 -2.20 -6.95
C GLN A 97 -6.38 -2.43 -6.79
N LYS A 98 -5.59 -1.36 -6.99
CA LYS A 98 -4.13 -1.40 -6.81
C LYS A 98 -3.69 -1.35 -5.34
N GLU A 99 -4.62 -1.25 -4.40
CA GLU A 99 -4.34 -1.24 -2.97
C GLU A 99 -5.30 -2.18 -2.25
N ILE A 100 -4.80 -2.96 -1.29
CA ILE A 100 -5.59 -3.77 -0.38
C ILE A 100 -5.12 -3.62 1.06
N VAL A 101 -6.05 -3.76 1.99
CA VAL A 101 -5.73 -3.97 3.40
C VAL A 101 -5.55 -5.47 3.61
N VAL A 102 -4.44 -5.88 4.23
CA VAL A 102 -4.21 -7.29 4.54
C VAL A 102 -5.26 -7.75 5.57
N PRO A 103 -6.02 -8.82 5.29
CA PRO A 103 -7.00 -9.31 6.25
C PRO A 103 -6.33 -9.78 7.55
N SER A 104 -7.00 -9.56 8.69
CA SER A 104 -6.43 -9.86 10.02
C SER A 104 -6.12 -11.34 10.27
N TYR A 105 -6.73 -12.25 9.50
CA TYR A 105 -6.45 -13.68 9.56
C TYR A 105 -5.16 -14.07 8.82
N VAL A 106 -4.57 -13.19 8.01
CA VAL A 106 -3.28 -13.39 7.36
C VAL A 106 -2.20 -12.92 8.32
N LYS A 107 -1.43 -13.87 8.85
CA LYS A 107 -0.50 -13.62 9.96
C LYS A 107 0.70 -12.75 9.58
N ASN A 108 1.17 -12.88 8.35
CA ASN A 108 2.25 -12.14 7.70
C ASN A 108 2.16 -12.39 6.18
N VAL A 109 2.92 -11.62 5.40
CA VAL A 109 2.99 -11.78 3.94
C VAL A 109 4.44 -11.94 3.54
N SER A 110 4.77 -13.08 2.92
CA SER A 110 6.10 -13.33 2.35
C SER A 110 6.13 -13.09 0.85
N LYS A 111 5.01 -13.36 0.18
CA LYS A 111 4.87 -13.23 -1.26
C LYS A 111 3.46 -12.79 -1.64
N VAL A 112 3.38 -11.99 -2.70
CA VAL A 112 2.13 -11.59 -3.35
C VAL A 112 2.07 -12.24 -4.73
N VAL A 113 0.90 -12.78 -5.06
CA VAL A 113 0.60 -13.42 -6.33
C VAL A 113 -0.59 -12.71 -6.97
N ILE A 114 -0.52 -12.48 -8.26
CA ILE A 114 -1.68 -12.10 -9.07
C ILE A 114 -2.24 -13.39 -9.66
N TRP A 115 -3.41 -13.81 -9.17
CA TRP A 115 -4.03 -15.09 -9.49
C TRP A 115 -5.22 -14.88 -10.42
N CYS A 116 -5.34 -15.68 -11.49
CA CYS A 116 -6.57 -15.75 -12.26
C CYS A 116 -7.47 -16.84 -11.67
N ALA A 117 -8.58 -16.46 -11.05
CA ALA A 117 -9.50 -17.45 -10.47
C ALA A 117 -10.28 -18.24 -11.52
N TRP A 118 -10.56 -17.64 -12.70
CA TRP A 118 -11.23 -18.34 -13.79
C TRP A 118 -10.36 -19.41 -14.46
N ALA A 119 -9.07 -19.12 -14.65
CA ALA A 119 -8.12 -20.05 -15.27
C ALA A 119 -7.38 -20.93 -14.25
N GLU A 120 -7.59 -20.67 -12.96
CA GLU A 120 -6.83 -21.26 -11.86
C GLU A 120 -5.32 -21.21 -12.11
N ALA A 121 -4.80 -20.01 -12.44
CA ALA A 121 -3.42 -19.84 -12.87
C ALA A 121 -2.72 -18.65 -12.22
N ASN A 122 -1.43 -18.84 -11.89
CA ASN A 122 -0.54 -17.77 -11.43
C ASN A 122 -0.14 -16.90 -12.63
N LEU A 123 -0.54 -15.62 -12.58
CA LEU A 123 -0.25 -14.63 -13.61
C LEU A 123 1.12 -13.96 -13.39
N GLY A 124 1.56 -13.90 -12.14
CA GLY A 124 2.88 -13.51 -11.71
C GLY A 124 2.97 -13.30 -10.21
N GLU A 125 4.18 -13.37 -9.68
CA GLU A 125 4.45 -13.28 -8.24
C GLU A 125 5.64 -12.39 -7.89
N ALA A 126 5.59 -11.79 -6.70
CA ALA A 126 6.64 -10.94 -6.17
C ALA A 126 6.83 -11.24 -4.67
N SER A 127 8.08 -11.39 -4.24
CA SER A 127 8.42 -11.75 -2.85
C SER A 127 9.09 -10.59 -2.12
N PHE A 128 8.80 -10.46 -0.82
CA PHE A 128 9.58 -9.61 0.08
C PHE A 128 10.89 -10.29 0.45
N SER A 129 11.90 -9.50 0.81
CA SER A 129 13.16 -10.05 1.36
C SER A 129 12.97 -10.72 2.73
N SER A 130 11.97 -10.27 3.49
CA SER A 130 11.51 -10.90 4.74
C SER A 130 9.99 -10.72 4.89
N PRO A 131 9.28 -11.62 5.61
CA PRO A 131 7.84 -11.50 5.79
C PRO A 131 7.43 -10.18 6.46
N VAL A 132 6.33 -9.56 6.00
CA VAL A 132 5.81 -8.27 6.50
C VAL A 132 4.45 -8.42 7.20
N LYS A 133 4.11 -7.46 8.07
CA LYS A 133 2.85 -7.43 8.84
C LYS A 133 2.45 -6.01 9.24
#